data_AF-A0A483Z4U2-F1
#
_entry.id   AF-A0A483Z4U2-F1
#
_cell.length_a   1.000
_cell.length_b   1.000
_cell.length_c   1.000
_cell.angle_alpha   90.00
_cell.angle_beta   90.00
_cell.angle_gamma   90.00
#
_symmetry.space_group_name_H-M   'P 1'
#
loop_
_entity.id
_entity.type
_entity.pdbx_description
1 polymer ?
#
loop_
_entity_poly.entity_id
_entity_poly.type
_entity_poly.pdbx_seq_one_letter_code
_entity_poly.pdbx_strand_id
1 'polypeptide(L)' 'SAPYVLNGVEYRGGARYVSVTPRQASSLEQVRLLTPGESFSGWMLLTIASRQATFRTAGRTLTLSVH' A
#
# COMPACT_ATOMS: atom_id res chain seq x y z
N SER A 1 -3.22 -13.18 4.68
CA SER A 1 -3.63 -11.76 4.82
C SER A 1 -2.41 -10.87 4.55
N ALA A 2 -2.60 -9.60 4.19
CA ALA A 2 -1.47 -8.69 4.03
C ALA A 2 -0.84 -8.32 5.39
N PRO A 3 0.50 -8.19 5.48
CA PRO A 3 1.21 -7.84 6.72
C PRO A 3 1.07 -6.35 7.09
N TYR A 4 0.42 -5.56 6.24
CA TYR A 4 0.15 -4.15 6.43
C TYR A 4 -1.33 -3.84 6.16
N VAL A 5 -1.77 -2.67 6.63
CA VAL A 5 -3.07 -2.06 6.34
C VAL A 5 -2.90 -0.95 5.31
N LEU A 6 -3.93 -0.71 4.50
CA LEU A 6 -4.02 0.44 3.62
C LEU A 6 -4.69 1.58 4.41
N ASN A 7 -3.95 2.64 4.73
CA ASN A 7 -4.48 3.76 5.50
C ASN A 7 -5.18 4.79 4.61
N GLY A 8 -4.76 4.91 3.34
CA GLY A 8 -5.31 5.92 2.45
C GLY A 8 -4.68 5.93 1.06
N VAL A 9 -5.30 6.73 0.20
CA VAL A 9 -4.80 7.09 -1.13
C VAL A 9 -4.56 8.58 -1.13
N GLU A 10 -3.38 8.99 -1.59
CA GLU A 10 -2.93 10.37 -1.53
C GLU A 10 -2.60 10.88 -2.92
N TYR A 11 -2.99 12.13 -3.21
CA TYR A 11 -2.68 12.81 -4.46
C TYR A 11 -1.68 13.93 -4.20
N ARG A 12 -0.49 13.84 -4.79
CA ARG A 12 0.60 14.80 -4.61
C ARG A 12 1.22 15.12 -5.96
N GLY A 13 1.19 16.39 -6.37
CA GLY A 13 1.84 16.85 -7.60
C GLY A 13 1.41 16.08 -8.87
N GLY A 14 0.15 15.65 -8.95
CA GLY A 14 -0.36 14.85 -10.08
C GLY A 14 -0.12 13.34 -9.99
N ALA A 15 0.66 12.87 -9.01
CA ALA A 15 0.88 11.45 -8.75
C ALA A 15 -0.04 10.92 -7.64
N ARG A 16 -0.37 9.63 -7.73
CA ARG A 16 -1.09 8.88 -6.68
C ARG A 16 -0.11 8.06 -5.86
N TYR A 17 -0.32 8.05 -4.55
CA TYR A 17 0.40 7.22 -3.59
C TYR A 17 -0.60 6.45 -2.75
N VAL A 18 -0.17 5.33 -2.20
CA VAL A 18 -0.87 4.67 -1.09
C VAL A 18 -0.04 4.83 0.17
N SER A 19 -0.69 5.09 1.30
CA SER A 19 -0.06 4.97 2.60
C SER A 19 -0.37 3.60 3.21
N VAL A 20 0.68 2.86 3.55
CA VAL A 20 0.57 1.55 4.19
C VAL A 20 1.33 1.54 5.51
N THR A 21 0.81 0.81 6.48
CA THR A 21 1.45 0.64 7.80
C THR A 21 1.48 -0.84 8.18
N PRO A 22 2.61 -1.38 8.67
CA PRO A 22 2.64 -2.72 9.25
C PRO A 22 1.55 -2.89 10.32
N ARG A 23 0.90 -4.05 10.38
CA ARG A 23 -0.20 -4.28 11.36
C ARG A 23 0.22 -4.15 12.82
N GLN A 24 1.51 -4.29 13.12
CA GLN A 24 2.09 -4.19 14.45
C GLN A 24 2.84 -2.85 14.67
N ALA A 25 2.65 -1.88 13.78
CA ALA A 25 3.31 -0.59 13.93
C ALA A 25 2.84 0.14 15.19
N SER A 26 3.78 0.81 15.85
CA SER A 26 3.56 1.64 17.04
C SER A 26 3.94 3.11 16.82
N SER A 27 4.47 3.45 15.64
CA SER A 27 4.92 4.80 15.30
C SER A 27 4.57 5.19 13.86
N LEU A 28 4.33 6.49 13.63
CA LEU A 28 4.09 7.07 12.30
C LEU A 28 5.29 6.93 11.37
N GLU A 29 6.51 6.81 11.90
CA GLU A 29 7.72 6.59 11.09
C GLU A 29 7.69 5.26 10.31
N GLN A 30 6.80 4.34 10.70
CA GLN A 30 6.61 3.05 10.03
C GLN A 30 5.60 3.12 8.89
N VAL A 31 4.96 4.27 8.66
CA VAL A 31 4.15 4.50 7.45
C VAL A 31 5.09 4.48 6.24
N ARG A 32 4.66 3.83 5.17
CA ARG A 32 5.33 3.86 3.86
C ARG A 32 4.38 4.41 2.82
N LEU A 33 4.90 5.31 1.99
CA LEU A 33 4.24 5.75 0.77
C LEU A 33 4.77 4.93 -0.39
N LEU A 34 3.87 4.40 -1.21
CA LEU A 34 4.22 3.61 -2.38
C LEU A 34 3.52 4.13 -3.63
N THR A 35 4.21 4.08 -4.76
CA THR A 35 3.66 4.24 -6.12
C THR A 35 3.74 2.91 -6.89
N PRO A 36 2.93 2.68 -7.95
CA PRO A 36 2.98 1.42 -8.70
C PRO A 36 4.39 1.04 -9.15
N GLY A 37 4.76 -0.22 -8.95
CA GLY A 37 6.11 -0.76 -9.19
C GLY A 37 6.99 -0.84 -7.94
N GLU A 38 6.75 -0.01 -6.93
CA GLU A 38 7.51 -0.07 -5.67
C GLU A 38 7.12 -1.27 -4.82
N SER A 39 8.09 -1.77 -4.05
CA SER A 39 7.91 -2.94 -3.19
C SER A 39 8.21 -2.62 -1.73
N PHE A 40 7.40 -3.20 -0.83
CA PHE A 40 7.62 -3.16 0.61
C PHE A 40 7.41 -4.56 1.18
N SER A 41 8.39 -5.07 1.92
CA SER A 41 8.34 -6.40 2.57
C SER A 41 7.93 -7.55 1.64
N GLY A 42 8.39 -7.56 0.38
CA GLY A 42 8.08 -8.61 -0.59
C GLY A 42 6.72 -8.48 -1.28
N TRP A 43 6.07 -7.33 -1.15
CA TRP A 43 4.83 -7.01 -1.85
C TRP A 43 5.02 -5.80 -2.75
N MET A 44 4.68 -5.95 -4.03
CA MET A 44 4.78 -4.89 -5.03
C MET A 44 3.41 -4.25 -5.26
N LEU A 45 3.34 -2.92 -5.26
CA LEU A 45 2.13 -2.21 -5.63
C LEU A 45 1.92 -2.29 -7.15
N LEU A 46 0.73 -2.72 -7.59
CA LEU A 46 0.38 -2.82 -9.01
C LEU A 46 -0.48 -1.66 -9.47
N THR A 47 -1.57 -1.36 -8.75
CA THR A 47 -2.55 -0.33 -9.15
C THR A 47 -3.12 0.40 -7.94
N ILE A 48 -3.48 1.67 -8.15
CA ILE A 48 -4.17 2.50 -7.16
C ILE A 48 -5.54 2.89 -7.72
N ALA A 49 -6.61 2.59 -7.00
CA ALA A 49 -7.97 3.06 -7.23
C ALA A 49 -8.38 4.06 -6.12
N SER A 50 -9.60 4.59 -6.17
CA SER A 50 -10.05 5.65 -5.25
C SER A 50 -9.96 5.29 -3.76
N ARG A 51 -10.32 4.05 -3.41
CA ARG A 51 -10.27 3.53 -2.03
C ARG A 51 -9.63 2.15 -1.91
N GLN A 52 -8.90 1.74 -2.96
CA GLN A 52 -8.33 0.41 -3.04
C GLN A 52 -6.94 0.45 -3.65
N ALA A 53 -6.13 -0.54 -3.30
CA ALA A 53 -4.82 -0.76 -3.88
C ALA A 53 -4.60 -2.26 -4.12
N THR A 54 -4.07 -2.60 -5.29
CA THR A 54 -3.82 -3.99 -5.68
C THR A 54 -2.33 -4.26 -5.54
N PHE A 55 -1.97 -5.31 -4.81
CA PHE A 55 -0.59 -5.71 -4.58
C PHE A 55 -0.33 -7.12 -5.10
N ARG A 56 0.92 -7.39 -5.49
CA ARG A 56 1.41 -8.73 -5.83
C ARG A 56 2.44 -9.21 -4.81
N THR A 57 2.32 -10.46 -4.38
CA THR A 57 3.33 -11.17 -3.58
C THR A 57 3.35 -12.65 -3.94
N ALA A 58 4.52 -13.28 -4.02
CA ALA A 58 4.66 -14.73 -4.24
C ALA A 58 3.69 -15.32 -5.30
N GLY A 59 3.56 -14.65 -6.46
CA GLY A 59 2.68 -15.08 -7.55
C GLY A 59 1.17 -14.84 -7.35
N ARG A 60 0.76 -14.21 -6.25
CA ARG A 60 -0.64 -13.91 -5.92
C ARG A 60 -0.90 -12.41 -5.94
N THR A 61 -2.12 -12.04 -6.31
CA THR A 61 -2.60 -10.66 -6.25
C THR A 61 -3.65 -10.52 -5.15
N LEU A 62 -3.59 -9.41 -4.40
CA LEU A 62 -4.57 -9.08 -3.36
C LEU A 62 -4.94 -7.60 -3.46
N THR A 63 -6.23 -7.31 -3.40
CA THR A 63 -6.75 -5.95 -3.29
C THR A 63 -7.03 -5.63 -1.83
N LEU A 64 -6.46 -4.52 -1.35
CA LEU A 64 -6.74 -3.96 -0.03
C LEU A 64 -7.64 -2.75 -0.20
N SER A 65 -8.61 -2.61 0.70
CA SER A 65 -9.42 -1.40 0.85
C SER A 65 -8.85 -0.53 1.96
N VAL A 66 -9.04 0.78 1.85
CA VAL A 66 -8.73 1.72 2.95
C VAL A 66 -9.51 1.29 4.19
N HIS A 67 -8.84 1.23 5.36
CA HIS A 67 -9.45 0.93 6.65
C HIS A 67 -10.48 1.99 7.09
#